data_AF-A0A8B9MJZ5-F1
#
_entry.id   AF-A0A8B9MJZ5-F1
#
_cell.length_a   1.000
_cell.length_b   1.000
_cell.length_c   1.000
_cell.angle_alpha   90.00
_cell.angle_beta   90.00
_cell.angle_gamma   90.00
#
_symmetry.space_group_name_H-M   'P 1'
#
loop_
_entity.id
_entity.type
_entity.pdbx_description
1 polymer ?
#
loop_
_entity_poly.entity_id
_entity_poly.type
_entity_poly.pdbx_seq_one_letter_code
_entity_poly.pdbx_strand_id
1 'polypeptide(L)' 'MENAHAKTVEECLAYFGVTESVGLSPEQVKRSLEKYGHNG' A
#
# COMPACT_ATOMS: atom_id res chain seq x y z
N MET A 1 5.93 -0.71 -4.49
CA MET A 1 6.95 -1.17 -3.53
C MET A 1 7.91 -2.07 -4.27
N GLU A 2 9.17 -1.69 -4.39
CA GLU A 2 10.16 -2.53 -5.08
C GLU A 2 10.49 -3.79 -4.25
N ASN A 3 10.76 -4.90 -4.95
CA ASN A 3 11.11 -6.21 -4.40
C ASN A 3 10.09 -6.79 -3.41
N ALA A 4 8.79 -6.56 -3.63
CA ALA A 4 7.73 -7.11 -2.78
C ALA A 4 7.74 -8.65 -2.71
N HIS A 5 8.22 -9.34 -3.76
CA HIS A 5 8.32 -10.80 -3.80
C HIS A 5 9.34 -11.39 -2.80
N ALA A 6 10.29 -10.58 -2.32
CA ALA A 6 11.33 -10.99 -1.37
C ALA A 6 10.97 -10.63 0.08
N LYS A 7 9.75 -10.17 0.32
CA LYS A 7 9.26 -9.68 1.63
C LYS A 7 8.10 -10.53 2.12
N THR A 8 7.92 -10.58 3.43
CA THR A 8 6.75 -11.25 4.00
C THR A 8 5.49 -10.43 3.78
N VAL A 9 4.34 -11.07 3.97
CA VAL A 9 3.04 -10.40 3.87
C VAL A 9 2.94 -9.28 4.91
N GLU A 10 3.38 -9.53 6.15
CA GLU A 10 3.35 -8.57 7.25
C GLU A 10 4.21 -7.34 6.95
N GLU A 11 5.38 -7.52 6.34
CA GLU A 11 6.24 -6.40 5.92
C GLU A 11 5.59 -5.56 4.81
N CYS A 12 4.89 -6.20 3.87
CA CYS A 12 4.14 -5.50 2.83
C CYS A 12 2.97 -4.71 3.42
N LEU A 13 2.19 -5.33 4.31
CA LEU A 13 1.05 -4.70 4.99
C LEU A 13 1.51 -3.51 5.84
N ALA A 14 2.60 -3.67 6.61
CA ALA A 14 3.18 -2.62 7.43
C ALA A 14 3.71 -1.45 6.57
N TYR A 15 4.36 -1.74 5.43
CA TYR A 15 4.87 -0.70 4.53
C TYR A 15 3.76 0.22 4.00
N PHE A 16 2.60 -0.34 3.67
CA PHE A 16 1.44 0.44 3.21
C PHE A 16 0.53 0.91 4.36
N GLY A 17 0.80 0.47 5.60
CA GLY A 17 -0.04 0.76 6.76
C GLY A 17 -1.47 0.30 6.56
N VAL A 18 -1.65 -0.87 5.94
CA VAL A 18 -2.96 -1.40 5.54
C VAL A 18 -3.29 -2.67 6.32
N THR A 19 -4.57 -2.83 6.67
CA THR A 19 -5.08 -4.07 7.28
C THR A 19 -5.71 -4.93 6.20
N GLU A 20 -5.33 -6.20 6.14
CA GLU A 20 -5.73 -7.12 5.07
C GLU A 20 -7.24 -7.27 4.92
N SER A 21 -7.99 -7.28 6.02
CA SER A 21 -9.44 -7.52 6.02
C SER A 21 -10.29 -6.34 5.53
N VAL A 22 -9.74 -5.12 5.49
CA VAL A 22 -10.50 -3.89 5.18
C VAL A 22 -9.88 -3.05 4.07
N GLY A 23 -8.58 -3.20 3.81
CA GLY A 23 -7.87 -2.42 2.80
C GLY A 23 -7.58 -0.98 3.24
N LEU A 24 -7.32 -0.11 2.26
CA LEU A 24 -6.96 1.30 2.48
C LEU A 24 -8.21 2.17 2.70
N SER A 25 -8.12 3.15 3.60
CA SER A 25 -9.13 4.20 3.74
C SER A 25 -9.16 5.13 2.52
N PRO A 26 -10.26 5.86 2.26
CA PRO A 26 -10.33 6.86 1.20
C PRO A 26 -9.20 7.91 1.27
N GLU A 27 -8.80 8.33 2.47
CA GLU A 27 -7.70 9.25 2.71
C GLU A 27 -6.34 8.62 2.39
N GLN A 28 -6.15 7.33 2.69
CA GLN A 28 -4.95 6.60 2.30
C GLN A 28 -4.86 6.44 0.77
N VAL A 29 -5.98 6.22 0.09
CA VAL A 29 -6.05 6.21 -1.38
C VAL A 29 -5.64 7.56 -1.94
N LYS A 30 -6.22 8.66 -1.42
CA LYS A 30 -5.87 10.03 -1.85
C LYS A 30 -4.37 10.32 -1.70
N ARG A 31 -3.79 10.05 -0.53
CA ARG A 31 -2.35 10.23 -0.29
C ARG A 31 -1.48 9.36 -1.18
N SER A 32 -1.92 8.13 -1.45
CA SER A 32 -1.18 7.22 -2.34
C SER A 32 -1.22 7.69 -3.78
N LEU A 33 -2.36 8.20 -4.25
CA LEU A 33 -2.51 8.79 -5.58
C LEU A 33 -1.65 10.06 -5.74
N GLU A 34 -1.61 10.93 -4.72
CA GLU A 34 -0.75 12.11 -4.70
C GLU A 34 0.74 11.74 -4.72
N LYS A 35 1.13 10.66 -4.02
CA LYS A 35 2.52 10.21 -3.92
C LYS A 35 3.01 9.44 -5.16
N TYR A 36 2.21 8.53 -5.67
CA TYR A 36 2.61 7.57 -6.70
C TYR A 36 2.05 7.88 -8.09
N GLY A 37 1.04 8.76 -8.19
CA GLY A 37 0.33 9.04 -9.43
C GLY A 37 -0.74 8.00 -9.78
N HIS A 38 -1.43 8.23 -10.91
CA HIS A 38 -2.40 7.27 -11.43
C HIS A 38 -1.69 6.00 -11.91
N ASN A 39 -2.31 4.84 -11.68
CA ASN A 39 -1.81 3.58 -12.21
C ASN A 39 -1.96 3.57 -13.74
N GLY A 40 -0.86 3.41 -14.46
CA GLY A 40 -0.79 3.38 -15.93
C GLY A 40 -0.73 1.98 -16.51
#